data_AF-A0A2V5NYD0-F1
#
_entry.id   AF-A0A2V5NYD0-F1
#
_cell.length_a   1.000
_cell.length_b   1.000
_cell.length_c   1.000
_cell.angle_alpha   90.00
_cell.angle_beta   90.00
_cell.angle_gamma   90.00
#
_symmetry.space_group_name_H-M   'P 1'
#
loop_
_entity.id
_entity.type
_entity.pdbx_description
1 polymer ?
#
loop_
_entity_poly.entity_id
_entity_poly.type
_entity_poly.pdbx_seq_one_letter_code
_entity_poly.pdbx_strand_id
1 'polypeptide(L)' 'MNAFQTAAGATTELLLLPNGEILVHNLTPAMATLLAELNPADRPMRERAAVSEACAKPVQLRKHPDEAIGLASNP' A
#
# COMPACT_ATOMS: atom_id res chain seq x y z
N MET A 1 9.47 21.07 -0.72
CA MET A 1 10.08 19.94 0.00
C MET A 1 8.95 19.20 0.71
N ASN A 2 8.45 18.11 0.12
CA ASN A 2 7.34 17.36 0.72
C ASN A 2 7.94 16.38 1.73
N ALA A 3 7.74 16.64 3.01
CA ALA A 3 8.12 15.70 4.06
C ALA A 3 7.26 14.44 3.93
N PHE A 4 7.85 13.34 3.47
CA PHE A 4 7.30 12.01 3.72
C PHE A 4 7.49 11.76 5.21
N GLN A 5 6.45 12.07 5.98
CA GLN A 5 6.48 11.98 7.42
C GLN A 5 6.52 10.50 7.84
N THR A 6 7.73 9.98 8.02
CA THR A 6 7.99 8.78 8.82
C THR A 6 7.83 9.17 10.29
N ALA A 7 6.60 9.40 10.75
CA ALA A 7 6.32 9.67 12.16
C ALA A 7 5.89 8.38 12.88
N ALA A 8 6.31 8.25 14.13
CA ALA A 8 5.98 7.19 15.06
C ALA A 8 4.60 6.54 14.84
N GLY A 9 4.58 5.19 14.83
CA GLY A 9 3.42 4.30 14.67
C GLY A 9 2.07 4.99 14.52
N ALA A 10 1.64 5.19 13.27
CA ALA A 10 0.33 5.74 12.97
C ALA A 10 -0.75 4.92 13.70
N THR A 11 -1.46 5.56 14.63
CA THR A 11 -2.54 4.94 15.38
C THR A 11 -3.83 5.14 14.59
N THR A 12 -4.56 4.07 14.31
CA THR A 12 -5.90 4.15 13.73
C THR A 12 -6.91 4.30 14.86
N GLU A 13 -7.80 5.27 14.73
CA GLU A 13 -8.89 5.51 15.69
C GLU A 13 -10.22 5.02 15.10
N LEU A 14 -11.00 4.29 15.90
CA LEU A 14 -12.25 3.67 15.50
C LEU A 14 -13.37 4.12 16.45
N LEU A 15 -14.49 4.54 15.89
CA LEU A 15 -15.73 4.79 16.63
C LEU A 15 -16.80 3.80 16.14
N LEU A 16 -17.28 2.97 17.07
CA LEU A 16 -18.36 2.02 16.82
C LEU A 16 -19.69 2.66 17.23
N LEU A 17 -20.60 2.80 16.28
CA LEU A 17 -21.92 3.33 16.53
C LEU A 17 -22.89 2.21 16.94
N PRO A 18 -23.97 2.51 17.68
CA PRO A 18 -24.94 1.48 18.13
C PRO A 18 -25.67 0.75 16.99
N ASN A 19 -25.71 1.34 15.80
CA ASN A 19 -26.27 0.75 14.58
C ASN A 19 -25.30 -0.23 13.88
N GLY A 20 -24.09 -0.42 14.42
CA GLY A 20 -23.05 -1.29 13.84
C GLY A 20 -22.17 -0.59 12.80
N GLU A 21 -22.37 0.69 12.53
CA GLU A 21 -21.50 1.47 11.64
C GLU A 21 -20.16 1.79 12.33
N ILE A 22 -19.07 1.76 11.55
CA ILE A 22 -17.72 2.05 12.03
C ILE A 22 -17.23 3.32 11.33
N LEU A 23 -16.89 4.34 12.11
CA LEU A 23 -16.20 5.53 11.63
C LEU A 23 -14.71 5.41 11.94
N VAL A 24 -13.85 5.77 10.98
CA VAL A 24 -12.40 5.58 11.11
C VAL A 24 -11.64 6.88 10.84
N HIS A 25 -10.66 7.17 11.69
CA HIS A 25 -9.67 8.21 11.47
C HIS A 25 -8.25 7.62 11.41
N ASN A 26 -7.39 8.21 10.57
CA ASN A 26 -6.02 7.72 10.34
C ASN A 26 -5.97 6.22 10.00
N LEU A 27 -6.86 5.78 9.09
CA LEU A 27 -6.92 4.39 8.65
C LEU A 27 -5.59 3.99 8.02
N THR A 28 -4.90 3.04 8.66
CA THR A 28 -3.69 2.46 8.10
C THR A 28 -4.01 1.36 7.08
N PRO A 29 -3.11 1.11 6.12
CA PRO A 29 -3.17 -0.06 5.23
C PRO A 29 -3.51 -1.38 5.90
N ALA A 30 -2.77 -1.75 6.96
CA ALA A 30 -2.96 -3.02 7.66
C ALA A 30 -4.33 -3.10 8.33
N MET A 31 -4.81 -1.99 8.92
CA MET A 31 -6.14 -1.94 9.52
C MET A 31 -7.24 -2.00 8.45
N ALA A 32 -7.04 -1.42 7.27
CA ALA A 32 -7.99 -1.51 6.17
C ALA A 32 -8.17 -2.96 5.70
N THR A 33 -7.07 -3.72 5.59
CA THR A 33 -7.13 -5.16 5.29
C THR A 33 -7.89 -5.93 6.36
N LEU A 34 -7.57 -5.72 7.64
CA LEU A 34 -8.26 -6.39 8.75
C LEU A 34 -9.77 -6.13 8.73
N LEU A 35 -10.18 -4.87 8.55
CA LEU A 35 -11.60 -4.50 8.51
C LEU A 35 -12.32 -5.11 7.29
N ALA A 36 -11.63 -5.22 6.14
CA ALA A 36 -12.18 -5.87 4.95
C ALA A 36 -12.37 -7.38 5.12
N GLU A 37 -11.51 -8.05 5.89
CA GLU A 37 -11.65 -9.47 6.22
C GLU A 37 -12.81 -9.72 7.19
N LEU A 38 -13.00 -8.83 8.18
CA LEU A 38 -14.10 -8.92 9.14
C LEU A 38 -15.46 -8.69 8.49
N ASN A 39 -15.56 -7.78 7.52
CA ASN A 39 -16.78 -7.54 6.75
C ASN A 39 -16.51 -7.54 5.23
N PRO A 40 -16.48 -8.72 4.58
CA PRO A 40 -16.21 -8.83 3.15
C PRO A 40 -17.25 -8.18 2.24
N ALA A 41 -18.46 -7.90 2.77
CA ALA A 41 -19.50 -7.19 2.05
C ALA A 41 -19.29 -5.66 2.02
N ASP A 42 -18.40 -5.13 2.86
CA ASP A 42 -18.02 -3.71 2.88
C ASP A 42 -17.11 -3.39 1.69
N ARG A 43 -17.74 -3.01 0.58
CA ARG A 43 -17.05 -2.63 -0.65
C ARG A 43 -16.08 -1.45 -0.47
N PRO A 44 -16.45 -0.33 0.21
CA PRO A 44 -15.51 0.74 0.53
C PRO A 44 -14.23 0.25 1.20
N MET A 45 -14.31 -0.66 2.17
CA MET A 45 -13.13 -1.14 2.88
C MET A 45 -12.23 -2.01 1.99
N ARG A 46 -12.83 -2.88 1.16
CA ARG A 46 -12.09 -3.68 0.17
C ARG A 46 -11.31 -2.84 -0.82
N GLU A 47 -11.89 -1.75 -1.30
CA GLU A 47 -11.20 -0.84 -2.22
C GLU A 47 -10.00 -0.15 -1.53
N ARG A 48 -10.14 0.23 -0.26
CA ARG A 48 -9.04 0.82 0.53
C ARG A 48 -7.92 -0.17 0.84
N ALA A 49 -8.26 -1.44 1.10
CA ALA A 49 -7.28 -2.51 1.28
C ALA A 49 -6.47 -2.75 -0.02
N ALA A 50 -7.12 -2.77 -1.17
CA ALA A 50 -6.46 -3.01 -2.46
C ALA A 50 -5.47 -1.90 -2.87
N VAL A 51 -5.76 -0.63 -2.55
CA VAL A 51 -4.85 0.49 -2.81
C VAL A 51 -3.53 0.33 -2.05
N SER A 52 -3.59 -0.28 -0.86
CA SER A 52 -2.41 -0.54 -0.04
C SER A 52 -1.52 -1.65 -0.61
N GLU A 53 -2.12 -2.68 -1.18
CA GLU A 53 -1.39 -3.80 -1.78
C GLU A 53 -0.74 -3.45 -3.14
N ALA A 54 -1.32 -2.48 -3.87
CA ALA A 54 -0.80 -2.04 -5.16
C ALA A 54 0.60 -1.41 -5.09
N CYS A 55 0.99 -0.84 -3.94
CA CYS A 55 2.34 -0.34 -3.69
C CYS A 55 3.27 -1.41 -3.08
N ALA A 56 2.71 -2.50 -2.53
CA ALA A 56 3.44 -3.58 -1.88
C ALA A 56 3.84 -4.73 -2.82
N LYS A 57 3.49 -4.66 -4.11
CA LYS A 57 4.10 -5.56 -5.09
C LYS A 57 5.58 -5.17 -5.19
N PRO A 58 6.53 -6.12 -5.00
CA PRO A 58 7.93 -5.80 -5.19
C PRO A 58 8.08 -5.24 -6.61
N VAL A 59 8.59 -4.02 -6.70
CA VAL A 59 9.23 -3.52 -7.92
C VAL A 59 10.08 -4.69 -8.41
N GLN A 60 9.68 -5.31 -9.51
CA GLN A 60 10.54 -6.24 -10.20
C GLN A 60 11.72 -5.39 -10.64
N LEU A 61 12.79 -5.45 -9.83
CA LEU A 61 14.05 -4.78 -10.08
C LEU A 61 14.46 -5.25 -11.47
N ARG A 62 14.27 -4.37 -12.45
CA ARG A 62 14.68 -4.61 -13.82
C ARG A 62 16.18 -4.84 -13.71
N LYS A 63 16.63 -6.09 -13.81
CA LYS A 63 18.05 -6.38 -13.89
C LYS A 63 18.53 -5.75 -15.18
N HIS A 64 19.13 -4.57 -15.09
CA HIS A 64 19.90 -4.02 -16.18
C HIS A 64 21.01 -5.04 -16.48
N PRO A 65 21.12 -5.59 -17.71
CA PRO A 65 22.37 -6.16 -18.13
C PRO A 65 23.31 -5.00 -18.40
N ASP A 66 24.08 -4.65 -17.38
CA ASP A 66 25.35 -3.99 -17.61
C ASP A 66 26.33 -5.05 -18.15
N GLU A 67 27.20 -4.63 -19.07
CA GLU A 67 28.31 -5.37 -19.69
C GLU A 67 28.02 -6.29 -20.90
N ALA A 68 28.11 -5.68 -22.09
CA ALA A 68 28.96 -6.19 -23.17
C ALA A 68 29.42 -5.01 -24.05
N ILE A 69 30.51 -4.36 -23.66
CA ILE A 69 31.28 -3.47 -24.54
C ILE A 69 31.98 -4.35 -25.59
N GLY A 70 31.24 -4.69 -26.64
CA GLY A 70 31.78 -5.31 -27.85
C GLY A 70 32.34 -4.22 -28.76
N LEU A 71 33.65 -4.05 -28.76
CA LEU A 71 34.38 -3.31 -29.79
C LEU A 71 34.08 -3.93 -31.16
N ALA A 72 33.19 -3.31 -31.93
CA ALA A 72 33.13 -3.52 -33.37
C ALA A 72 33.87 -2.36 -34.05
N SER A 73 35.19 -2.54 -34.20
CA SER A 73 35.92 -1.88 -35.29
C SER A 73 35.33 -2.40 -36.60
N ASN A 74 34.89 -1.50 -37.48
CA ASN A 74 34.59 -1.85 -38.87
C ASN A 74 35.58 -1.09 -39.77
N PRO A 75 36.04 -1.72 -40.88
CA PRO A 75 37.17 -1.28 -41.70
C PRO A 75 36.86 -0.10 -42.61
#